data_AF-A0A1Y3Q7P0-F1
#
_entry.id   AF-A0A1Y3Q7P0-F1
#
_cell.length_a   1.000
_cell.length_b   1.000
_cell.length_c   1.000
_cell.angle_alpha   90.00
_cell.angle_beta   90.00
_cell.angle_gamma   90.00
#
_symmetry.space_group_name_H-M   'P 1'
#
loop_
_entity.id
_entity.type
_entity.pdbx_description
1 polymer ?
#
loop_
_entity_poly.entity_id
_entity_poly.type
_entity_poly.pdbx_seq_one_letter_code
_entity_poly.pdbx_strand_id
1 'polypeptide(L)' 'MNRQQAVDTAKRYCRETRRTHYVVKTGSEEYAVWDRDELAKALAEGRCDRDAIVFCIQGAADGEPA' A
#
# COMPACT_ATOMS: atom_id res chain seq x y z
N MET A 1 -9.03 0.91 9.00
CA MET A 1 -9.60 1.94 8.09
C MET A 1 -10.46 1.27 7.04
N ASN A 2 -11.41 1.98 6.41
CA ASN A 2 -12.17 1.45 5.27
C ASN A 2 -11.37 1.55 3.97
N ARG A 3 -11.76 0.76 2.94
CA ARG A 3 -11.06 0.68 1.65
C ARG A 3 -10.78 2.04 1.03
N GLN A 4 -11.80 2.90 0.94
CA GLN A 4 -11.68 4.20 0.28
C GLN A 4 -10.67 5.12 1.02
N GLN A 5 -10.69 5.08 2.35
CA GLN A 5 -9.77 5.84 3.18
C GLN A 5 -8.34 5.34 3.01
N ALA A 6 -8.11 4.03 3.04
CA ALA A 6 -6.78 3.45 2.84
C ALA A 6 -6.21 3.79 1.45
N VAL A 7 -7.04 3.79 0.40
CA VAL A 7 -6.62 4.21 -0.95
C VAL A 7 -6.27 5.70 -0.98
N ASP A 8 -7.08 6.56 -0.37
CA ASP A 8 -6.80 8.01 -0.33
C ASP A 8 -5.50 8.31 0.46
N THR A 9 -5.32 7.65 1.60
CA THR A 9 -4.10 7.72 2.40
C THR A 9 -2.88 7.21 1.63
N ALA A 10 -2.98 6.07 0.94
CA ALA A 10 -1.90 5.55 0.11
C ALA A 10 -1.53 6.51 -1.03
N LYS A 11 -2.52 7.16 -1.68
CA LYS A 11 -2.28 8.21 -2.69
C LYS A 11 -1.57 9.40 -2.09
N ARG A 12 -2.00 9.85 -0.90
CA ARG A 12 -1.39 10.98 -0.19
C ARG A 12 0.06 10.67 0.16
N TYR A 13 0.33 9.55 0.81
CA TYR A 13 1.69 9.15 1.19
C TYR A 13 2.59 8.93 -0.02
N CYS A 14 2.07 8.31 -1.08
CA CYS A 14 2.76 8.19 -2.35
C CYS A 14 3.16 9.57 -2.91
N ARG A 15 2.26 10.55 -2.90
CA ARG A 15 2.54 11.92 -3.35
C ARG A 15 3.56 12.64 -2.46
N GLU A 16 3.48 12.47 -1.15
CA GLU A 16 4.38 13.13 -0.18
C GLU A 16 5.79 12.55 -0.19
N THR A 17 5.91 11.23 -0.24
CA THR A 17 7.18 10.52 -0.08
C THR A 17 7.82 10.09 -1.40
N ARG A 18 7.06 10.15 -2.51
CA ARG A 18 7.41 9.52 -3.81
C ARG A 18 7.75 8.03 -3.72
N ARG A 19 7.30 7.35 -2.67
CA ARG A 19 7.52 5.91 -2.46
C ARG A 19 6.29 5.11 -2.82
N THR A 20 6.51 3.85 -3.16
CA THR A 20 5.42 2.90 -3.41
C THR A 20 4.74 2.54 -2.10
N HIS A 21 3.42 2.65 -2.08
CA HIS A 21 2.57 2.28 -0.95
C HIS A 21 1.56 1.22 -1.39
N TYR A 22 1.28 0.29 -0.49
CA TYR A 22 0.41 -0.86 -0.70
C TYR A 22 -0.78 -0.77 0.24
N VAL A 23 -1.97 -0.98 -0.30
CA VAL A 23 -3.20 -1.10 0.48
C VAL A 23 -3.44 -2.59 0.70
N VAL A 24 -3.50 -2.99 1.96
CA VAL A 24 -3.62 -4.39 2.36
C VAL A 24 -4.84 -4.58 3.24
N LYS A 25 -5.60 -5.64 2.99
CA LYS A 25 -6.76 -6.03 3.78
C LYS A 25 -6.31 -6.83 5.01
N THR A 26 -6.38 -6.24 6.19
CA THR A 26 -5.94 -6.86 7.46
C THR A 26 -7.07 -7.56 8.21
N GLY A 27 -8.33 -7.33 7.82
CA GLY A 27 -9.52 -7.95 8.40
C GLY A 27 -10.71 -7.90 7.44
N SER A 28 -11.89 -8.36 7.85
CA SER A 28 -13.08 -8.46 6.97
C SER A 28 -13.46 -7.15 6.29
N GLU A 29 -13.33 -6.03 7.02
CA GLU A 29 -13.60 -4.67 6.53
C GLU A 29 -12.46 -3.68 6.87
N GLU A 30 -11.33 -4.21 7.35
CA GLU A 30 -10.19 -3.42 7.78
C GLU A 30 -9.07 -3.44 6.75
N TYR A 31 -8.57 -2.25 6.46
CA TYR A 31 -7.50 -2.00 5.53
C TYR A 31 -6.40 -1.19 6.21
N ALA A 32 -5.16 -1.52 5.85
CA ALA A 32 -3.95 -0.82 6.25
C ALA A 32 -3.19 -0.35 5.00
N VAL A 33 -2.36 0.68 5.19
CA VAL A 33 -1.42 1.16 4.17
C VAL A 33 -0.02 0.87 4.69
N TRP A 34 0.76 0.15 3.90
CA TRP A 34 2.15 -0.18 4.22
C TRP A 34 3.04 0.24 3.07
N ASP A 35 4.25 0.69 3.38
CA ASP A 35 5.30 0.80 2.36
C ASP A 35 5.89 -0.57 2.01
N ARG A 36 6.83 -0.60 1.07
CA ARG A 36 7.45 -1.84 0.60
C ARG A 36 8.12 -2.63 1.73
N ASP A 37 8.77 -1.95 2.67
CA ASP A 37 9.53 -2.57 3.75
C ASP A 37 8.59 -3.11 4.82
N GLU A 38 7.60 -2.30 5.20
CA GLU A 38 6.53 -2.71 6.13
C GLU A 38 5.74 -3.92 5.61
N LEU A 39 5.38 -3.90 4.32
CA LEU A 39 4.71 -5.02 3.67
C LEU A 39 5.60 -6.28 3.69
N ALA A 40 6.88 -6.16 3.32
CA ALA A 40 7.80 -7.29 3.31
C ALA A 40 7.96 -7.91 4.71
N LYS A 41 8.04 -7.06 5.73
CA LYS A 41 8.11 -7.48 7.13
C LYS A 41 6.82 -8.18 7.57
N ALA A 42 5.65 -7.61 7.26
CA ALA A 42 4.36 -8.22 7.60
C ALA A 42 4.15 -9.59 6.90
N LEU A 43 4.58 -9.72 5.65
CA LEU A 43 4.57 -10.98 4.90
C LEU A 43 5.52 -12.00 5.54
N ALA A 44 6.73 -11.59 5.93
CA ALA A 44 7.70 -12.47 6.58
C ALA A 44 7.23 -12.95 7.96
N GLU A 45 6.51 -12.11 8.69
CA GLU A 45 5.92 -12.44 10.00
C GLU A 45 4.60 -13.24 9.89
N GLY A 46 4.09 -13.48 8.67
CA GLY A 46 2.82 -14.18 8.46
C GLY A 46 1.60 -13.43 8.99
N ARG A 47 1.71 -12.11 9.23
CA ARG A 47 0.58 -11.28 9.67
C ARG A 47 -0.40 -11.00 8.54
N CYS A 48 0.02 -11.23 7.29
CA CYS A 48 -0.80 -10.98 6.12
C CYS A 48 -0.33 -11.85 4.94
N ASP A 49 -1.26 -12.14 4.03
CA ASP A 49 -1.02 -12.89 2.81
C ASP A 49 -0.79 -11.97 1.62
N ARG A 50 -0.08 -12.45 0.58
CA ARG A 50 0.07 -11.68 -0.67
C ARG A 50 -1.27 -11.44 -1.37
N ASP A 51 -2.24 -12.34 -1.18
CA ASP A 51 -3.60 -12.20 -1.70
C ASP A 51 -4.37 -11.04 -1.03
N ALA A 52 -3.96 -10.65 0.18
CA ALA A 52 -4.57 -9.54 0.89
C ALA A 52 -4.17 -8.17 0.33
N ILE A 53 -3.22 -8.10 -0.61
CA ILE A 53 -2.81 -6.84 -1.25
C ILE A 53 -3.88 -6.43 -2.27
N VAL A 54 -4.66 -5.41 -1.91
CA VAL A 54 -5.80 -4.95 -2.70
C VAL A 54 -5.37 -3.92 -3.75
N PHE A 55 -4.34 -3.13 -3.44
CA PHE A 55 -3.88 -2.05 -4.32
C PHE A 55 -2.40 -1.78 -4.13
N CYS A 56 -1.72 -1.44 -5.22
CA CYS A 56 -0.36 -0.92 -5.22
C CYS A 56 -0.39 0.45 -5.88
N ILE A 57 0.11 1.47 -5.18
CA ILE A 57 0.26 2.82 -5.71
C ILE A 57 1.74 3.10 -5.79
N GLN A 58 2.24 3.03 -7.01
CA GLN A 58 3.61 3.41 -7.31
C GLN A 58 3.68 4.94 -7.35
N GLY A 59 4.53 5.52 -6.51
CA GLY A 59 4.99 6.89 -6.74
C GLY A 59 5.61 6.93 -8.11
N ALA A 60 5.32 7.98 -8.89
CA ALA A 60 5.91 8.17 -10.20
C ALA A 60 7.42 7.92 -10.07
N ALA A 61 7.86 6.77 -10.57
CA ALA A 61 9.23 6.66 -11.03
C ALA A 61 9.27 7.67 -12.17
N ASP A 62 10.09 8.70 -11.98
CA ASP A 62 10.53 9.60 -13.03
C ASP A 62 10.68 8.79 -14.32
N GLY A 63 9.75 9.02 -15.23
CA GLY A 63 9.33 8.08 -16.26
C GLY A 63 8.31 8.77 -17.13
N GLU A 64 8.73 9.92 -17.64
CA GLU A 64 8.14 10.61 -18.78
C GLU A 64 7.78 9.59 -19.88
N PRO A 65 6.60 9.70 -20.51
CA PRO A 65 6.50 9.47 -21.93
C PRO A 65 6.59 10.81 -22.66
N ALA A 66 7.50 10.83 -23.63
CA ALA A 66 7.76 11.87 -24.61
C ALA A 66 6.53 12.31 -25.42
#